data_AF-A9V1E2-F1
#
_entry.id   AF-A9V1E2-F1
#
_cell.length_a   1.000
_cell.length_b   1.000
_cell.length_c   1.000
_cell.angle_alpha   90.00
_cell.angle_beta   90.00
_cell.angle_gamma   90.00
#
_symmetry.space_group_name_H-M   'P 1'
#
loop_
_entity.id
_entity.type
_entity.pdbx_description
1 polymer ?
#
loop_
_entity_poly.entity_id
_entity_poly.type
_entity_poly.pdbx_seq_one_letter_code
_entity_poly.pdbx_strand_id
1 'polypeptide(L)'
;DLAEGVLKICYQFRLDFPPNKDHDVALGKTKIFIRKPNTLALLENARKAKIPDLVVVIQARWRAFMARRYVRRLRAVLVILRVFRNYKLRKHFIKIQRAFANVAQDPDYGRDIVWPAAPAVLDKFTQSLQYIHKKWRARQIVARMSEDLQQAMRLKVLGYVLLHRRTSYWGLQRAWEGDYLSLPMENDAPALYEQSVKGLLSQGKTQLRGFVMTDKALLKLDPLKEYKLGSDPIQLMHVDAVTIPSQAEPVIVLHLRDTNDLVLYFKSGGERIGEFVTLLARQLYMNRRLLQIHVRDSITFRFGGTLDLSLQRGAMVTEPVFTKVAALRLSDEVVTADA
;
A
#
# COMPACT_ATOMS: atom_id res chain seq x y z
N ASP A 1 6.12 -50.59 -57.84
CA ASP A 1 6.57 -51.93 -58.27
C ASP A 1 8.11 -52.00 -58.25
N LEU A 2 8.71 -53.18 -58.13
CA LEU A 2 10.14 -53.39 -58.33
C LEU A 2 10.55 -53.16 -59.80
N ALA A 3 9.73 -53.59 -60.76
CA ALA A 3 10.00 -53.38 -62.19
C ALA A 3 10.02 -51.88 -62.56
N GLU A 4 9.08 -51.12 -61.99
CA GLU A 4 8.98 -49.65 -62.10
C GLU A 4 10.25 -48.94 -61.56
N GLY A 5 10.82 -49.43 -60.46
CA GLY A 5 12.07 -48.88 -59.90
C GLY A 5 13.27 -49.08 -60.84
N VAL A 6 13.39 -50.27 -61.45
CA VAL A 6 14.44 -50.57 -62.44
C VAL A 6 14.25 -49.72 -63.71
N LEU A 7 13.02 -49.58 -64.21
CA LEU A 7 12.69 -48.71 -65.35
C LEU A 7 13.09 -47.25 -65.08
N LYS A 8 12.75 -46.69 -63.92
CA LYS A 8 13.12 -45.32 -63.54
C LYS A 8 14.64 -45.09 -63.54
N ILE A 9 15.43 -46.06 -63.08
CA ILE A 9 16.90 -46.00 -63.16
C ILE A 9 17.37 -46.02 -64.62
N CYS A 10 16.83 -46.91 -65.45
CA CYS A 10 17.22 -47.00 -66.86
C CYS A 10 16.89 -45.70 -67.64
N TYR A 11 15.72 -45.11 -67.41
CA TYR A 11 15.35 -43.81 -68.00
C TYR A 11 16.23 -42.66 -67.47
N GLN A 12 16.58 -42.65 -66.18
CA GLN A 12 17.48 -41.64 -65.61
C GLN A 12 18.88 -41.68 -66.25
N PHE A 13 19.40 -42.87 -66.57
CA PHE A 13 20.67 -43.06 -67.26
C PHE A 13 20.55 -43.09 -68.80
N ARG A 14 19.34 -42.86 -69.36
CA ARG A 14 19.04 -42.87 -70.80
C ARG A 14 19.51 -44.14 -71.53
N LEU A 15 19.26 -45.31 -70.93
CA LEU A 15 19.65 -46.60 -71.49
C LEU A 15 18.67 -47.07 -72.56
N ASP A 16 19.19 -47.54 -73.70
CA ASP A 16 18.37 -48.03 -74.81
C ASP A 16 17.76 -49.42 -74.54
N PHE A 17 16.55 -49.63 -75.07
CA PHE A 17 15.75 -50.85 -74.96
C PHE A 17 15.46 -51.49 -76.33
N PRO A 18 15.07 -52.78 -76.41
CA PRO A 18 14.52 -53.40 -77.61
C PRO A 18 13.28 -52.63 -78.12
N PRO A 19 13.00 -52.61 -79.44
CA PRO A 19 13.59 -53.45 -80.48
C PRO A 19 14.89 -52.92 -81.11
N ASN A 20 15.51 -51.85 -80.60
CA ASN A 20 16.80 -51.37 -81.11
C ASN A 20 17.83 -52.52 -81.13
N LYS A 21 18.53 -52.73 -82.25
CA LYS A 21 19.55 -53.77 -82.38
C LYS A 21 20.77 -53.52 -81.49
N ASP A 22 21.04 -52.27 -81.13
CA ASP A 22 22.16 -51.86 -80.26
C ASP A 22 21.70 -51.39 -78.86
N HIS A 23 20.57 -51.93 -78.38
CA HIS A 23 20.08 -51.66 -77.02
C HIS A 23 21.13 -51.96 -75.92
N ASP A 24 21.09 -51.18 -74.85
CA ASP A 24 21.96 -51.32 -73.67
C ASP A 24 21.45 -52.40 -72.71
N VAL A 25 20.13 -52.48 -72.55
CA VAL A 25 19.46 -53.32 -71.55
C VAL A 25 18.20 -53.99 -72.11
N ALA A 26 17.84 -55.14 -71.57
CA ALA A 26 16.60 -55.85 -71.86
C ALA A 26 15.93 -56.33 -70.56
N LEU A 27 14.61 -56.22 -70.47
CA LEU A 27 13.83 -56.67 -69.31
C LEU A 27 13.24 -58.06 -69.58
N GLY A 28 13.67 -59.06 -68.81
CA GLY A 28 13.01 -60.36 -68.73
C GLY A 28 11.98 -60.39 -67.58
N LYS A 29 11.20 -61.48 -67.52
CA LYS A 29 10.08 -61.65 -66.56
C LYS A 29 10.46 -61.46 -65.08
N THR A 30 11.73 -61.63 -64.71
CA THR A 30 12.21 -61.56 -63.31
C THR A 30 13.55 -60.84 -63.13
N LYS A 31 14.23 -60.44 -64.23
CA LYS A 31 15.60 -59.89 -64.21
C LYS A 31 15.82 -58.90 -65.36
N ILE A 32 16.64 -57.88 -65.12
CA ILE A 32 17.25 -57.06 -66.18
C ILE A 32 18.52 -57.74 -66.69
N PHE A 33 18.72 -57.72 -68.00
CA PHE A 33 19.93 -58.14 -68.68
C PHE A 33 20.64 -56.90 -69.23
N ILE A 34 21.91 -56.70 -68.85
CA ILE A 34 22.74 -55.59 -69.35
C ILE A 34 23.67 -56.16 -70.42
N ARG A 35 23.63 -55.60 -71.63
CA ARG A 35 24.27 -56.19 -72.82
C ARG A 35 25.69 -55.69 -73.07
N LYS A 36 25.98 -54.43 -72.75
CA LYS A 36 27.31 -53.82 -72.97
C LYS A 36 28.07 -53.72 -71.64
N PRO A 37 29.36 -54.12 -71.56
CA PRO A 37 30.13 -54.01 -70.31
C PRO A 37 30.29 -52.55 -69.86
N ASN A 38 30.36 -51.61 -70.82
CA ASN A 38 30.44 -50.17 -70.56
C ASN A 38 29.21 -49.66 -69.80
N THR A 39 28.01 -50.17 -70.09
CA THR A 39 26.77 -49.81 -69.39
C THR A 39 26.80 -50.26 -67.93
N LEU A 40 27.27 -51.49 -67.66
CA LEU A 40 27.47 -51.98 -66.30
C LEU A 40 28.51 -51.14 -65.55
N ALA A 41 29.63 -50.82 -66.19
CA ALA A 41 30.68 -49.98 -65.61
C ALA A 41 30.19 -48.56 -65.31
N LEU A 42 29.38 -47.96 -66.19
CA LEU A 42 28.75 -46.65 -66.00
C LEU A 42 27.84 -46.65 -64.77
N LEU A 43 26.93 -47.62 -64.67
CA LEU A 43 26.01 -47.75 -63.53
C LEU A 43 26.77 -48.00 -62.21
N GLU A 44 27.79 -48.85 -62.23
CA GLU A 44 28.62 -49.14 -61.06
C GLU A 44 29.46 -47.93 -60.63
N ASN A 45 30.01 -47.16 -61.57
CA ASN A 45 30.78 -45.95 -61.25
C ASN A 45 29.86 -44.84 -60.71
N ALA A 46 28.66 -44.67 -61.28
CA ALA A 46 27.65 -43.77 -60.73
C ALA A 46 27.18 -44.19 -59.32
N ARG A 47 27.01 -45.50 -59.08
CA ARG A 47 26.71 -46.04 -57.75
C ARG A 47 27.84 -45.75 -56.75
N LYS A 48 29.09 -46.03 -57.13
CA LYS A 48 30.29 -45.75 -56.30
C LYS A 48 30.41 -44.26 -55.98
N ALA A 49 30.21 -43.39 -56.95
CA ALA A 49 30.23 -41.94 -56.76
C ALA A 49 29.14 -41.44 -55.80
N LYS A 50 27.96 -42.11 -55.74
CA LYS A 50 26.86 -41.71 -54.87
C LYS A 50 26.91 -42.29 -53.45
N ILE A 51 27.72 -43.33 -53.20
CA ILE A 51 27.88 -43.90 -51.86
C ILE A 51 28.41 -42.87 -50.83
N PRO A 52 29.47 -42.07 -51.11
CA PRO A 52 29.93 -41.01 -50.23
C PRO A 52 28.82 -40.04 -49.77
N ASP A 53 28.00 -39.54 -50.70
CA ASP A 53 26.87 -38.63 -50.38
C ASP A 53 25.90 -39.26 -49.38
N LEU A 54 25.50 -40.51 -49.63
CA LEU A 54 24.57 -41.24 -48.78
C LEU A 54 25.17 -41.51 -47.40
N VAL A 55 26.46 -41.86 -47.34
CA VAL A 55 27.21 -42.02 -46.08
C VAL A 55 27.27 -40.70 -45.31
N VAL A 56 27.56 -39.57 -45.96
CA VAL A 56 27.56 -38.24 -45.33
C VAL A 56 26.17 -37.89 -44.76
N VAL A 57 25.08 -38.12 -45.51
CA VAL A 57 23.71 -37.88 -45.04
C VAL A 57 23.35 -38.76 -43.83
N ILE A 58 23.71 -40.04 -43.84
CA ILE A 58 23.47 -40.97 -42.73
C ILE A 58 24.28 -40.55 -41.49
N GLN A 59 25.58 -40.29 -41.64
CA GLN A 59 26.45 -39.85 -40.55
C GLN A 59 26.00 -38.51 -39.97
N ALA A 60 25.59 -37.53 -40.80
CA ALA A 60 25.09 -36.24 -40.35
C ALA A 60 23.81 -36.39 -39.53
N ARG A 61 22.86 -37.21 -39.99
CA ARG A 61 21.63 -37.54 -39.25
C ARG A 61 21.93 -38.23 -37.92
N TRP A 62 22.90 -39.15 -37.88
CA TRP A 62 23.33 -39.83 -36.65
C TRP A 62 24.01 -38.89 -35.65
N ARG A 63 25.01 -38.09 -36.09
CA ARG A 63 25.66 -37.06 -35.27
C ARG A 63 24.63 -36.10 -34.68
N ALA A 64 23.67 -35.63 -35.48
CA ALA A 64 22.60 -34.75 -35.03
C ALA A 64 21.61 -35.44 -34.06
N PHE A 65 21.31 -36.73 -34.24
CA PHE A 65 20.53 -37.51 -33.27
C PHE A 65 21.24 -37.62 -31.92
N MET A 66 22.54 -37.94 -31.93
CA MET A 66 23.36 -38.05 -30.73
C MET A 66 23.46 -36.70 -30.00
N ALA A 67 23.72 -35.60 -30.71
CA ALA A 67 23.69 -34.25 -30.14
C ALA A 67 22.32 -33.90 -29.53
N ARG A 68 21.21 -34.16 -30.23
CA ARG A 68 19.84 -33.97 -29.69
C ARG A 68 19.53 -34.88 -28.49
N ARG A 69 20.15 -36.06 -28.38
CA ARG A 69 20.02 -36.96 -27.21
C ARG A 69 20.80 -36.41 -26.01
N TYR A 70 22.02 -35.90 -26.24
CA TYR A 70 22.85 -35.25 -25.22
C TYR A 70 22.21 -33.97 -24.68
N VAL A 71 21.78 -33.05 -25.54
CA VAL A 71 21.11 -31.79 -25.13
C VAL A 71 19.80 -32.06 -24.37
N ARG A 72 19.05 -33.12 -24.71
CA ARG A 72 17.88 -33.54 -23.92
C ARG A 72 18.25 -34.01 -22.50
N ARG A 73 19.36 -34.73 -22.34
CA ARG A 73 19.88 -35.11 -21.00
C ARG A 73 20.27 -33.88 -20.18
N LEU A 74 21.00 -32.93 -20.77
CA LEU A 74 21.35 -31.66 -20.09
C LEU A 74 20.10 -30.88 -19.67
N ARG A 75 19.11 -30.74 -20.56
CA ARG A 75 17.85 -30.02 -20.26
C ARG A 75 16.98 -30.73 -19.21
N ALA A 76 17.14 -32.03 -18.98
CA ALA A 76 16.42 -32.75 -17.93
C ALA A 76 16.74 -32.22 -16.52
N VAL A 77 17.94 -31.67 -16.30
CA VAL A 77 18.32 -31.01 -15.03
C VAL A 77 17.35 -29.86 -14.68
N LEU A 78 16.87 -29.11 -15.67
CA LEU A 78 15.91 -28.02 -15.46
C LEU A 78 14.54 -28.53 -15.00
N VAL A 79 14.14 -29.72 -15.45
CA VAL A 79 12.91 -30.40 -15.01
C VAL A 79 13.07 -30.88 -13.56
N ILE A 80 14.19 -31.54 -13.24
CA ILE A 80 14.51 -32.01 -11.88
C ILE A 80 14.54 -30.83 -10.90
N LEU A 81 15.22 -29.73 -11.25
CA LEU A 81 15.25 -28.50 -10.44
C LEU A 81 13.85 -27.90 -10.21
N ARG A 82 12.98 -27.90 -11.23
CA ARG A 82 11.59 -27.43 -11.10
C ARG A 82 10.79 -28.32 -10.14
N VAL A 83 10.87 -29.64 -10.30
CA VAL A 83 10.18 -30.60 -9.41
C VAL A 83 10.69 -30.51 -7.97
N PHE A 84 12.01 -30.40 -7.77
CA PHE A 84 12.62 -30.27 -6.45
C PHE A 84 12.26 -28.95 -5.75
N ARG A 85 12.21 -27.82 -6.47
CA ARG A 85 11.70 -26.54 -5.94
C ARG A 85 10.25 -26.67 -5.49
N ASN A 86 9.39 -27.30 -6.31
CA ASN A 86 7.99 -27.54 -5.96
C ASN A 86 7.83 -28.47 -4.74
N TYR A 87 8.66 -29.52 -4.63
CA TYR A 87 8.71 -30.39 -3.44
C TYR A 87 9.11 -29.62 -2.18
N LYS A 88 10.19 -28.81 -2.24
CA LYS A 88 10.65 -27.98 -1.12
C LYS A 88 9.57 -26.98 -0.69
N LEU A 89 8.89 -26.32 -1.64
CA LEU A 89 7.79 -25.40 -1.37
C LEU A 89 6.62 -26.12 -0.68
N ARG A 90 6.11 -27.22 -1.25
CA ARG A 90 5.01 -28.01 -0.65
C ARG A 90 5.37 -28.50 0.76
N LYS A 91 6.59 -29.03 0.95
CA LYS A 91 7.05 -29.53 2.26
C LYS A 91 7.16 -28.41 3.31
N HIS A 92 7.56 -27.20 2.89
CA HIS A 92 7.60 -26.02 3.77
C HIS A 92 6.19 -25.51 4.09
N PHE A 93 5.32 -25.38 3.08
CA PHE A 93 3.94 -24.95 3.25
C PHE A 93 3.15 -25.88 4.18
N ILE A 94 3.33 -27.21 4.08
CA ILE A 94 2.70 -28.19 4.98
C ILE A 94 3.17 -28.01 6.44
N LYS A 95 4.42 -27.59 6.69
CA LYS A 95 4.86 -27.23 8.06
C LYS A 95 4.11 -26.01 8.59
N ILE A 96 3.98 -24.96 7.77
CA ILE A 96 3.24 -23.74 8.12
C ILE A 96 1.76 -24.08 8.37
N GLN A 97 1.11 -24.80 7.45
CA GLN A 97 -0.28 -25.22 7.58
C GLN A 97 -0.55 -26.02 8.86
N ARG A 98 0.39 -26.87 9.30
CA ARG A 98 0.29 -27.60 10.58
C ARG A 98 0.46 -26.69 11.78
N ALA A 99 1.42 -25.77 11.77
CA ALA A 99 1.63 -24.80 12.85
C ALA A 99 0.44 -23.83 13.01
N PHE A 100 -0.27 -23.52 11.92
CA PHE A 100 -1.40 -22.60 11.89
C PHE A 100 -2.78 -23.29 11.79
N ALA A 101 -2.85 -24.61 12.02
CA ALA A 101 -4.03 -25.42 11.69
C ALA A 101 -5.34 -24.91 12.33
N ASN A 102 -5.30 -24.52 13.62
CA ASN A 102 -6.46 -24.07 14.39
C ASN A 102 -6.44 -22.56 14.67
N VAL A 103 -5.66 -21.76 13.92
CA VAL A 103 -5.40 -20.34 14.22
C VAL A 103 -6.66 -19.45 14.23
N ALA A 104 -7.75 -19.88 13.61
CA ALA A 104 -9.04 -19.18 13.66
C ALA A 104 -9.78 -19.33 15.00
N GLN A 105 -9.47 -20.37 15.78
CA GLN A 105 -10.06 -20.66 17.11
C GLN A 105 -9.19 -20.11 18.26
N ASP A 106 -7.93 -19.80 17.97
CA ASP A 106 -6.99 -19.15 18.89
C ASP A 106 -7.53 -17.78 19.37
N PRO A 107 -7.62 -17.52 20.69
CA PRO A 107 -7.99 -16.22 21.23
C PRO A 107 -7.15 -15.07 20.67
N ASP A 108 -5.86 -15.28 20.47
CA ASP A 108 -4.89 -14.27 20.00
C ASP A 108 -4.63 -14.34 18.49
N TYR A 109 -5.34 -15.20 17.76
CA TYR A 109 -5.22 -15.37 16.30
C TYR A 109 -3.77 -15.57 15.82
N GLY A 110 -3.03 -16.47 16.47
CA GLY A 110 -1.68 -16.87 16.07
C GLY A 110 -0.63 -15.80 16.25
N ARG A 111 -0.78 -14.95 17.28
CA ARG A 111 0.17 -13.90 17.65
C ARG A 111 1.57 -14.48 17.88
N ASP A 112 1.65 -15.49 18.73
CA ASP A 112 2.89 -16.03 19.28
C ASP A 112 3.27 -17.39 18.67
N ILE A 113 2.61 -17.80 17.58
CA ILE A 113 2.96 -19.01 16.81
C ILE A 113 4.31 -18.79 16.13
N VAL A 114 5.30 -19.56 16.57
CA VAL A 114 6.66 -19.56 15.98
C VAL A 114 6.61 -20.04 14.54
N TRP A 115 7.02 -19.18 13.61
CA TRP A 115 7.05 -19.49 12.17
C TRP A 115 8.13 -20.53 11.87
N PRO A 116 7.81 -21.65 11.17
CA PRO A 116 8.80 -22.64 10.77
C PRO A 116 9.93 -22.02 9.94
N ALA A 117 11.19 -22.30 10.32
CA ALA A 117 12.37 -21.76 9.66
C ALA A 117 12.37 -22.01 8.14
N ALA A 118 12.49 -20.93 7.35
CA ALA A 118 12.41 -20.99 5.91
C ALA A 118 13.73 -21.47 5.27
N PRO A 119 13.69 -22.41 4.30
CA PRO A 119 14.80 -22.60 3.38
C PRO A 119 15.05 -21.29 2.61
N ALA A 120 16.30 -20.84 2.48
CA ALA A 120 16.63 -19.52 1.90
C ALA A 120 15.96 -19.22 0.54
N VAL A 121 15.79 -20.23 -0.33
CA VAL A 121 15.11 -20.12 -1.63
C VAL A 121 13.61 -19.77 -1.51
N LEU A 122 13.01 -19.93 -0.33
CA LEU A 122 11.60 -19.71 -0.01
C LEU A 122 11.37 -18.57 1.00
N ASP A 123 12.40 -17.76 1.30
CA ASP A 123 12.29 -16.64 2.23
C ASP A 123 11.22 -15.62 1.78
N LYS A 124 11.33 -15.07 0.55
CA LYS A 124 10.31 -14.18 -0.04
C LYS A 124 8.90 -14.77 -0.06
N PHE A 125 8.76 -16.10 -0.20
CA PHE A 125 7.45 -16.77 -0.12
C PHE A 125 6.93 -16.81 1.32
N THR A 126 7.81 -17.04 2.30
CA THR A 126 7.47 -17.04 3.73
C THR A 126 7.11 -15.63 4.22
N GLN A 127 7.83 -14.59 3.78
CA GLN A 127 7.49 -13.18 4.03
C GLN A 127 6.10 -12.81 3.48
N SER A 128 5.76 -13.27 2.27
CA SER A 128 4.43 -13.09 1.69
C SER A 128 3.33 -13.77 2.51
N LEU A 129 3.56 -14.98 3.01
CA LEU A 129 2.63 -15.67 3.92
C LEU A 129 2.50 -14.94 5.27
N GLN A 130 3.59 -14.41 5.83
CA GLN A 130 3.57 -13.60 7.04
C GLN A 130 2.75 -12.31 6.85
N TYR A 131 2.88 -11.64 5.70
CA TYR A 131 2.04 -10.47 5.38
C TYR A 131 0.56 -10.84 5.23
N ILE A 132 0.24 -11.95 4.55
CA ILE A 132 -1.13 -12.46 4.44
C ILE A 132 -1.71 -12.78 5.82
N HIS A 133 -0.95 -13.46 6.69
CA HIS A 133 -1.37 -13.76 8.07
C HIS A 133 -1.61 -12.48 8.88
N LYS A 134 -0.67 -11.52 8.89
CA LYS A 134 -0.82 -10.23 9.57
C LYS A 134 -2.08 -9.48 9.09
N LYS A 135 -2.35 -9.48 7.78
CA LYS A 135 -3.53 -8.82 7.18
C LYS A 135 -4.84 -9.55 7.50
N TRP A 136 -4.83 -10.88 7.59
CA TRP A 136 -5.98 -11.68 8.04
C TRP A 136 -6.24 -11.45 9.54
N ARG A 137 -5.23 -11.59 10.40
CA ARG A 137 -5.31 -11.34 11.85
C ARG A 137 -5.86 -9.95 12.17
N ALA A 138 -5.36 -8.91 11.49
CA ALA A 138 -5.87 -7.55 11.65
C ALA A 138 -7.37 -7.44 11.33
N ARG A 139 -7.85 -8.04 10.24
CA ARG A 139 -9.29 -8.08 9.93
C ARG A 139 -10.10 -8.83 10.99
N GLN A 140 -9.59 -9.96 11.47
CA GLN A 140 -10.28 -10.78 12.47
C GLN A 140 -10.43 -10.04 13.82
N ILE A 141 -9.39 -9.33 14.26
CA ILE A 141 -9.44 -8.48 15.46
C ILE A 141 -10.49 -7.37 15.30
N VAL A 142 -10.50 -6.68 14.16
CA VAL A 142 -11.48 -5.61 13.87
C VAL A 142 -12.90 -6.17 13.76
N ALA A 143 -13.08 -7.38 13.21
CA ALA A 143 -14.39 -8.02 13.07
C ALA A 143 -14.98 -8.54 14.40
N ARG A 144 -14.19 -8.67 15.47
CA ARG A 144 -14.71 -8.93 16.84
C ARG A 144 -15.23 -7.66 17.54
N MET A 145 -15.00 -6.47 17.01
CA MET A 145 -15.39 -5.19 17.63
C MET A 145 -16.78 -4.74 17.15
N SER A 146 -17.59 -4.16 18.05
CA SER A 146 -18.82 -3.45 17.67
C SER A 146 -18.51 -2.29 16.70
N GLU A 147 -19.51 -1.85 15.95
CA GLU A 147 -19.29 -0.80 14.95
C GLU A 147 -18.76 0.50 15.57
N ASP A 148 -19.27 0.90 16.73
CA ASP A 148 -18.84 2.10 17.45
C ASP A 148 -17.37 2.01 17.86
N LEU A 149 -16.95 0.86 18.40
CA LEU A 149 -15.54 0.59 18.72
C LEU A 149 -14.67 0.57 17.45
N GLN A 150 -15.16 0.09 16.32
CA GLN A 150 -14.45 0.20 15.05
C GLN A 150 -14.34 1.66 14.57
N GLN A 151 -15.36 2.49 14.76
CA GLN A 151 -15.32 3.92 14.42
C GLN A 151 -14.34 4.69 15.32
N ALA A 152 -14.41 4.48 16.64
CA ALA A 152 -13.48 5.05 17.61
C ALA A 152 -12.03 4.59 17.36
N MET A 153 -11.82 3.30 17.05
CA MET A 153 -10.51 2.78 16.65
C MET A 153 -10.00 3.44 15.36
N ARG A 154 -10.83 3.59 14.33
CA ARG A 154 -10.44 4.27 13.07
C ARG A 154 -10.06 5.74 13.33
N LEU A 155 -10.77 6.43 14.22
CA LEU A 155 -10.40 7.78 14.68
C LEU A 155 -9.05 7.78 15.42
N LYS A 156 -8.85 6.92 16.41
CA LYS A 156 -7.56 6.84 17.14
C LYS A 156 -6.39 6.45 16.24
N VAL A 157 -6.60 5.61 15.21
CA VAL A 157 -5.58 5.30 14.20
C VAL A 157 -5.24 6.51 13.33
N LEU A 158 -6.22 7.33 12.95
CA LEU A 158 -5.96 8.60 12.27
C LEU A 158 -5.19 9.56 13.17
N GLY A 159 -5.61 9.73 14.43
CA GLY A 159 -4.91 10.56 15.41
C GLY A 159 -3.48 10.11 15.69
N TYR A 160 -3.25 8.80 15.74
CA TYR A 160 -1.91 8.21 15.84
C TYR A 160 -1.02 8.63 14.66
N VAL A 161 -1.53 8.53 13.41
CA VAL A 161 -0.79 8.94 12.20
C VAL A 161 -0.50 10.45 12.18
N LEU A 162 -1.41 11.27 12.70
CA LEU A 162 -1.26 12.72 12.73
C LEU A 162 -0.33 13.20 13.86
N LEU A 163 -0.40 12.60 15.06
CA LEU A 163 0.10 13.20 16.30
C LEU A 163 1.12 12.36 17.09
N HIS A 164 1.18 11.03 16.96
CA HIS A 164 1.96 10.15 17.87
C HIS A 164 3.47 10.46 17.96
N ARG A 165 4.05 11.14 16.96
CA ARG A 165 5.45 11.61 16.96
C ARG A 165 5.58 13.14 16.91
N ARG A 166 4.50 13.87 17.16
CA ARG A 166 4.46 15.34 17.20
C ARG A 166 4.11 15.87 18.58
N THR A 167 3.19 15.23 19.29
CA THR A 167 2.89 15.49 20.71
C THR A 167 2.79 14.19 21.49
N SER A 168 3.06 14.23 22.80
CA SER A 168 2.93 13.08 23.71
C SER A 168 1.52 12.94 24.29
N TYR A 169 0.78 14.04 24.40
CA TYR A 169 -0.41 14.21 25.26
C TYR A 169 -1.75 14.20 24.51
N TRP A 170 -1.81 13.66 23.29
CA TRP A 170 -2.99 13.68 22.40
C TRP A 170 -4.15 12.74 22.81
N GLY A 171 -4.28 12.40 24.10
CA GLY A 171 -5.45 11.70 24.64
C GLY A 171 -5.62 10.24 24.20
N LEU A 172 -4.54 9.51 23.89
CA LEU A 172 -4.60 8.11 23.41
C LEU A 172 -5.35 7.16 24.36
N GLN A 173 -5.13 7.26 25.67
CA GLN A 173 -5.72 6.36 26.67
C GLN A 173 -7.18 6.70 26.98
N ARG A 174 -7.56 7.98 26.90
CA ARG A 174 -8.92 8.49 27.17
C ARG A 174 -9.91 7.96 26.13
N ALA A 175 -11.17 7.73 26.51
CA ALA A 175 -12.25 7.59 25.54
C ALA A 175 -12.47 8.92 24.77
N TRP A 176 -12.95 8.81 23.52
CA TRP A 176 -13.16 9.94 22.61
C TRP A 176 -14.66 10.01 22.31
N GLU A 177 -15.39 10.78 23.10
CA GLU A 177 -16.87 10.78 23.12
C GLU A 177 -17.47 11.64 21.99
N GLY A 178 -16.69 12.55 21.40
CA GLY A 178 -17.16 13.52 20.40
C GLY A 178 -18.04 14.62 20.98
N ASP A 179 -19.28 14.29 21.36
CA ASP A 179 -20.29 15.26 21.79
C ASP A 179 -20.28 15.46 23.32
N TYR A 180 -19.22 16.12 23.81
CA TYR A 180 -19.08 16.42 25.24
C TYR A 180 -20.17 17.37 25.79
N LEU A 181 -21.01 17.99 24.96
CA LEU A 181 -22.04 18.95 25.39
C LEU A 181 -23.40 18.31 25.71
N SER A 182 -23.66 17.06 25.31
CA SER A 182 -24.81 16.29 25.80
C SER A 182 -24.52 15.55 27.12
N LEU A 183 -23.26 15.49 27.56
CA LEU A 183 -22.86 14.82 28.81
C LEU A 183 -23.22 15.66 30.06
N PRO A 184 -24.06 15.16 30.99
CA PRO A 184 -24.44 15.90 32.21
C PRO A 184 -23.31 16.20 33.20
N MET A 185 -22.10 15.67 32.98
CA MET A 185 -20.90 15.96 33.79
C MET A 185 -20.05 17.12 33.24
N GLU A 186 -20.35 17.60 32.03
CA GLU A 186 -19.58 18.65 31.33
C GLU A 186 -20.46 19.87 30.96
N ASN A 187 -21.78 19.67 30.90
CA ASN A 187 -22.78 20.70 30.66
C ASN A 187 -23.93 20.54 31.66
N ASP A 188 -24.21 21.57 32.45
CA ASP A 188 -25.32 21.60 33.41
C ASP A 188 -26.71 21.63 32.73
N ALA A 189 -26.77 21.87 31.42
CA ALA A 189 -28.00 22.01 30.63
C ALA A 189 -27.96 21.24 29.28
N PRO A 190 -27.85 19.89 29.29
CA PRO A 190 -27.68 19.10 28.06
C PRO A 190 -28.93 19.08 27.18
N ALA A 191 -30.13 18.99 27.78
CA ALA A 191 -31.39 19.00 27.03
C ALA A 191 -31.65 20.33 26.29
N LEU A 192 -31.23 21.46 26.88
CA LEU A 192 -31.31 22.77 26.20
C LEU A 192 -30.32 22.85 25.03
N TYR A 193 -29.12 22.28 25.17
CA TYR A 193 -28.16 22.15 24.07
C TYR A 193 -28.75 21.34 22.89
N GLU A 194 -29.26 20.12 23.13
CA GLU A 194 -29.85 19.27 22.08
C GLU A 194 -31.05 19.93 21.37
N GLN A 195 -31.85 20.70 22.10
CA GLN A 195 -32.95 21.48 21.54
C GLN A 195 -32.44 22.67 20.70
N SER A 196 -31.42 23.38 21.19
CA SER A 196 -30.85 24.57 20.54
C SER A 196 -30.18 24.28 19.18
N VAL A 197 -29.49 23.13 19.05
CA VAL A 197 -28.74 22.75 17.83
C VAL A 197 -29.64 22.68 16.59
N LYS A 198 -30.96 22.60 16.77
CA LYS A 198 -31.95 22.50 15.68
C LYS A 198 -32.33 23.82 14.99
N GLY A 199 -31.80 24.98 15.39
CA GLY A 199 -31.87 26.20 14.55
C GLY A 199 -31.46 27.51 15.22
N LEU A 200 -30.32 28.10 14.83
CA LEU A 200 -29.73 29.27 15.52
C LEU A 200 -28.93 30.25 14.64
N LEU A 201 -29.04 31.54 15.00
CA LEU A 201 -28.23 32.71 14.58
C LEU A 201 -28.01 33.65 15.79
N SER A 202 -27.66 34.94 15.59
CA SER A 202 -26.41 35.59 16.01
C SER A 202 -26.68 36.83 16.91
N GLN A 203 -25.75 37.55 17.59
CA GLN A 203 -24.28 37.58 17.66
C GLN A 203 -23.73 37.54 19.13
N GLY A 204 -22.42 37.72 19.35
CA GLY A 204 -21.77 37.54 20.67
C GLY A 204 -20.60 38.49 21.04
N LYS A 205 -19.99 38.21 22.22
CA LYS A 205 -18.73 38.79 22.75
C LYS A 205 -17.78 37.66 23.23
N THR A 206 -16.61 37.97 23.79
CA THR A 206 -15.71 37.02 24.47
C THR A 206 -16.36 36.51 25.77
N GLN A 207 -16.70 35.23 25.79
CA GLN A 207 -17.54 34.53 26.77
C GLN A 207 -17.22 33.02 26.67
N LEU A 208 -17.74 32.19 27.59
CA LEU A 208 -17.74 30.73 27.43
C LEU A 208 -18.44 30.34 26.11
N ARG A 209 -17.94 29.34 25.38
CA ARG A 209 -18.49 28.91 24.10
C ARG A 209 -18.58 27.39 23.99
N GLY A 210 -19.76 26.90 23.58
CA GLY A 210 -19.89 25.57 23.01
C GLY A 210 -19.41 25.59 21.56
N PHE A 211 -18.77 24.51 21.11
CA PHE A 211 -18.31 24.37 19.72
C PHE A 211 -18.93 23.12 19.10
N VAL A 212 -19.60 23.30 17.97
CA VAL A 212 -20.21 22.20 17.20
C VAL A 212 -19.57 22.19 15.81
N MET A 213 -19.00 21.06 15.42
CA MET A 213 -18.44 20.86 14.08
C MET A 213 -19.45 20.10 13.22
N THR A 214 -19.95 20.74 12.16
CA THR A 214 -20.84 20.12 11.17
C THR A 214 -20.04 19.59 9.98
N ASP A 215 -20.74 19.12 8.95
CA ASP A 215 -20.13 18.67 7.69
C ASP A 215 -19.36 19.80 6.96
N LYS A 216 -19.81 21.04 7.13
CA LYS A 216 -19.38 22.23 6.37
C LYS A 216 -18.79 23.35 7.22
N ALA A 217 -19.13 23.46 8.51
CA ALA A 217 -18.74 24.60 9.34
C ALA A 217 -18.46 24.25 10.81
N LEU A 218 -17.70 25.11 11.47
CA LEU A 218 -17.51 25.14 12.92
C LEU A 218 -18.36 26.28 13.50
N LEU A 219 -19.36 25.90 14.30
CA LEU A 219 -20.32 26.78 14.95
C LEU A 219 -19.81 27.20 16.34
N LYS A 220 -20.11 28.43 16.74
CA LYS A 220 -19.77 28.97 18.08
C LYS A 220 -21.06 29.28 18.83
N LEU A 221 -21.42 28.45 19.79
CA LEU A 221 -22.66 28.53 20.57
C LEU A 221 -22.41 29.25 21.91
N ASP A 222 -23.38 30.00 22.41
CA ASP A 222 -23.31 30.81 23.64
C ASP A 222 -24.11 30.15 24.78
N PRO A 223 -23.49 29.36 25.70
CA PRO A 223 -24.21 28.61 26.73
C PRO A 223 -25.04 29.51 27.64
N LEU A 224 -24.57 30.74 27.90
CA LEU A 224 -25.26 31.75 28.70
C LEU A 224 -26.50 32.35 28.02
N LYS A 225 -26.73 32.02 26.73
CA LYS A 225 -27.90 32.41 25.96
C LYS A 225 -28.60 31.17 25.38
N GLU A 226 -28.79 30.12 26.17
CA GLU A 226 -29.49 28.90 25.73
C GLU A 226 -28.83 28.29 24.48
N TYR A 227 -27.48 28.30 24.45
CA TYR A 227 -26.64 27.85 23.33
C TYR A 227 -26.83 28.60 22.00
N LYS A 228 -27.48 29.76 21.97
CA LYS A 228 -27.68 30.58 20.75
C LYS A 228 -26.36 30.85 20.01
N LEU A 229 -26.38 30.86 18.66
CA LEU A 229 -25.17 31.07 17.86
C LEU A 229 -24.60 32.47 18.16
N GLY A 230 -23.27 32.56 18.27
CA GLY A 230 -22.51 33.79 18.37
C GLY A 230 -22.21 34.36 16.98
N SER A 231 -20.92 34.47 16.65
CA SER A 231 -20.48 34.92 15.31
C SER A 231 -20.96 33.99 14.19
N ASP A 232 -20.86 34.47 12.96
CA ASP A 232 -21.08 33.66 11.76
C ASP A 232 -20.30 32.32 11.78
N PRO A 233 -20.85 31.25 11.17
CA PRO A 233 -20.18 29.95 11.07
C PRO A 233 -18.81 30.05 10.39
N ILE A 234 -17.77 29.49 11.02
CA ILE A 234 -16.47 29.34 10.35
C ILE A 234 -16.60 28.17 9.37
N GLN A 235 -16.77 28.47 8.08
CA GLN A 235 -16.79 27.44 7.05
C GLN A 235 -15.45 26.69 7.03
N LEU A 236 -15.50 25.35 7.05
CA LEU A 236 -14.29 24.51 7.10
C LEU A 236 -13.40 24.70 5.87
N MET A 237 -13.95 25.15 4.74
CA MET A 237 -13.16 25.53 3.56
C MET A 237 -12.19 26.71 3.77
N HIS A 238 -12.37 27.52 4.82
CA HIS A 238 -11.46 28.61 5.18
C HIS A 238 -10.40 28.21 6.22
N VAL A 239 -10.46 27.00 6.80
CA VAL A 239 -9.44 26.50 7.73
C VAL A 239 -8.28 25.93 6.93
N ASP A 240 -7.07 26.47 7.06
CA ASP A 240 -5.89 25.98 6.33
C ASP A 240 -4.92 25.17 7.22
N ALA A 241 -4.73 25.58 8.48
CA ALA A 241 -3.83 24.91 9.40
C ALA A 241 -4.34 24.94 10.86
N VAL A 242 -3.79 24.06 11.70
CA VAL A 242 -3.84 24.17 13.17
C VAL A 242 -2.43 24.17 13.72
N THR A 243 -2.12 25.13 14.60
CA THR A 243 -0.94 25.05 15.46
C THR A 243 -1.33 24.61 16.87
N ILE A 244 -0.60 23.61 17.36
CA ILE A 244 -0.70 23.02 18.69
C ILE A 244 0.59 23.39 19.46
N PRO A 245 0.54 23.67 20.79
CA PRO A 245 1.75 23.81 21.60
C PRO A 245 2.56 22.50 21.65
N SER A 246 3.87 22.60 21.88
CA SER A 246 4.72 21.43 22.15
C SER A 246 4.48 20.82 23.54
N GLN A 247 4.12 21.67 24.51
CA GLN A 247 3.77 21.30 25.88
C GLN A 247 2.28 20.98 26.03
N ALA A 248 1.91 20.24 27.08
CA ALA A 248 0.56 19.72 27.34
C ALA A 248 -0.48 20.77 27.81
N GLU A 249 -0.50 21.92 27.12
CA GLU A 249 -1.36 23.05 27.45
C GLU A 249 -2.69 22.98 26.67
N PRO A 250 -3.84 23.34 27.28
CA PRO A 250 -5.16 23.22 26.70
C PRO A 250 -5.51 24.25 25.60
N VAL A 251 -4.53 24.73 24.82
CA VAL A 251 -4.73 25.74 23.77
C VAL A 251 -4.41 25.20 22.37
N ILE A 252 -5.17 25.62 21.36
CA ILE A 252 -4.76 25.55 19.94
C ILE A 252 -5.09 26.85 19.21
N VAL A 253 -4.49 27.03 18.03
CA VAL A 253 -4.86 28.08 17.08
C VAL A 253 -5.31 27.45 15.77
N LEU A 254 -6.51 27.80 15.31
CA LEU A 254 -6.97 27.54 13.94
C LEU A 254 -6.54 28.70 13.06
N HIS A 255 -5.71 28.42 12.05
CA HIS A 255 -5.33 29.40 11.04
C HIS A 255 -6.38 29.43 9.93
N LEU A 256 -7.01 30.58 9.77
CA LEU A 256 -8.04 30.83 8.77
C LEU A 256 -7.44 31.60 7.61
N ARG A 257 -8.00 31.46 6.40
CA ARG A 257 -7.46 32.13 5.20
C ARG A 257 -7.83 33.60 5.09
N ASP A 258 -9.13 33.89 5.18
CA ASP A 258 -9.69 35.19 4.80
C ASP A 258 -10.21 36.00 6.02
N THR A 259 -9.93 35.51 7.23
CA THR A 259 -10.38 36.10 8.51
C THR A 259 -9.29 36.00 9.58
N ASN A 260 -9.50 36.62 10.74
CA ASN A 260 -8.62 36.44 11.90
C ASN A 260 -8.62 34.98 12.38
N ASP A 261 -7.44 34.49 12.78
CA ASP A 261 -7.23 33.17 13.35
C ASP A 261 -7.99 33.00 14.67
N LEU A 262 -8.40 31.76 14.97
CA LEU A 262 -9.16 31.45 16.18
C LEU A 262 -8.29 30.73 17.21
N VAL A 263 -7.95 31.43 18.29
CA VAL A 263 -7.42 30.81 19.52
C VAL A 263 -8.56 30.08 20.23
N LEU A 264 -8.34 28.83 20.62
CA LEU A 264 -9.29 27.98 21.34
C LEU A 264 -8.65 27.48 22.63
N TYR A 265 -9.40 27.54 23.75
CA TYR A 265 -9.02 26.99 25.04
C TYR A 265 -10.01 25.88 25.45
N PHE A 266 -9.51 24.70 25.81
CA PHE A 266 -10.31 23.56 26.26
C PHE A 266 -10.39 23.54 27.80
N LYS A 267 -11.54 23.94 28.37
CA LYS A 267 -11.76 24.00 29.84
C LYS A 267 -11.35 22.69 30.54
N SER A 268 -11.67 21.56 29.93
CA SER A 268 -11.46 20.20 30.49
C SER A 268 -10.11 19.57 30.12
N GLY A 269 -9.08 20.37 29.79
CA GLY A 269 -7.68 19.94 29.66
C GLY A 269 -7.19 19.62 28.24
N GLY A 270 -5.85 19.62 28.08
CA GLY A 270 -5.19 19.55 26.76
C GLY A 270 -5.29 18.21 26.03
N GLU A 271 -5.70 17.14 26.71
CA GLU A 271 -5.86 15.83 26.06
C GLU A 271 -6.96 15.82 24.97
N ARG A 272 -7.96 16.71 25.06
CA ARG A 272 -9.02 16.85 24.05
C ARG A 272 -8.54 17.41 22.72
N ILE A 273 -7.37 18.04 22.69
CA ILE A 273 -6.77 18.57 21.46
C ILE A 273 -6.56 17.46 20.43
N GLY A 274 -6.11 16.28 20.88
CA GLY A 274 -5.84 15.14 20.00
C GLY A 274 -7.08 14.66 19.26
N GLU A 275 -8.19 14.55 19.98
CA GLU A 275 -9.50 14.18 19.44
C GLU A 275 -10.04 15.26 18.49
N PHE A 276 -10.11 16.52 18.93
CA PHE A 276 -10.64 17.64 18.15
C PHE A 276 -9.88 17.82 16.82
N VAL A 277 -8.54 17.83 16.86
CA VAL A 277 -7.72 18.00 15.65
C VAL A 277 -7.87 16.80 14.71
N THR A 278 -8.05 15.59 15.25
CA THR A 278 -8.29 14.39 14.43
C THR A 278 -9.66 14.40 13.77
N LEU A 279 -10.71 14.85 14.48
CA LEU A 279 -12.05 15.04 13.92
C LEU A 279 -12.05 16.12 12.82
N LEU A 280 -11.40 17.26 13.07
CA LEU A 280 -11.25 18.35 12.09
C LEU A 280 -10.49 17.88 10.84
N ALA A 281 -9.38 17.15 11.01
CA ALA A 281 -8.61 16.57 9.91
C ALA A 281 -9.42 15.53 9.12
N ARG A 282 -10.21 14.67 9.80
CA ARG A 282 -11.15 13.74 9.14
C ARG A 282 -12.16 14.48 8.29
N GLN A 283 -12.78 15.54 8.81
CA GLN A 283 -13.84 16.24 8.10
C GLN A 283 -13.32 17.05 6.90
N LEU A 284 -12.15 17.68 7.05
CA LEU A 284 -11.47 18.33 5.92
C LEU A 284 -11.07 17.31 4.84
N TYR A 285 -10.58 16.11 5.23
CA TYR A 285 -10.25 15.05 4.28
C TYR A 285 -11.47 14.55 3.48
N MET A 286 -12.63 14.40 4.13
CA MET A 286 -13.89 14.08 3.42
C MET A 286 -14.26 15.18 2.42
N ASN A 287 -14.04 16.44 2.77
CA ASN A 287 -14.18 17.61 1.90
C ASN A 287 -12.99 17.79 0.90
N ARG A 288 -12.16 16.75 0.70
CA ARG A 288 -10.99 16.70 -0.20
C ARG A 288 -9.88 17.73 0.09
N ARG A 289 -9.79 18.23 1.33
CA ARG A 289 -8.74 19.15 1.79
C ARG A 289 -7.83 18.46 2.82
N LEU A 290 -6.55 18.83 2.84
CA LEU A 290 -5.60 18.35 3.84
C LEU A 290 -5.34 19.45 4.86
N LEU A 291 -5.57 19.14 6.14
CA LEU A 291 -5.24 20.04 7.24
C LEU A 291 -3.73 20.04 7.48
N GLN A 292 -3.10 21.21 7.49
CA GLN A 292 -1.73 21.33 7.97
C GLN A 292 -1.73 21.36 9.50
N ILE A 293 -0.92 20.50 10.14
CA ILE A 293 -0.81 20.43 11.60
C ILE A 293 0.62 20.78 11.99
N HIS A 294 0.77 21.91 12.68
CA HIS A 294 2.04 22.35 13.25
C HIS A 294 2.07 22.08 14.75
N VAL A 295 3.25 21.77 15.27
CA VAL A 295 3.55 21.75 16.71
C VAL A 295 4.71 22.70 16.94
N ARG A 296 4.58 23.63 17.88
CA ARG A 296 5.57 24.69 18.16
C ARG A 296 5.54 25.08 19.65
N ASP A 297 6.63 25.61 20.17
CA ASP A 297 6.68 26.19 21.52
C ASP A 297 6.11 27.62 21.54
N SER A 298 6.36 28.42 20.50
CA SER A 298 5.74 29.73 20.28
C SER A 298 4.69 29.66 19.16
N ILE A 299 3.53 30.27 19.38
CA ILE A 299 2.39 30.19 18.46
C ILE A 299 2.07 31.58 17.89
N THR A 300 2.53 31.81 16.66
CA THR A 300 2.27 33.02 15.86
C THR A 300 0.85 32.94 15.26
N PHE A 301 -0.01 33.94 15.43
CA PHE A 301 -1.38 33.95 14.92
C PHE A 301 -1.84 35.34 14.44
N ARG A 302 -2.83 35.39 13.55
CA ARG A 302 -3.35 36.65 12.98
C ARG A 302 -4.63 37.12 13.70
N PHE A 303 -4.57 38.27 14.36
CA PHE A 303 -5.75 38.96 14.92
C PHE A 303 -5.61 40.48 14.78
N GLY A 304 -6.11 41.03 13.68
CA GLY A 304 -5.92 42.45 13.31
C GLY A 304 -4.47 42.83 12.95
N GLY A 305 -3.59 41.84 12.86
CA GLY A 305 -2.14 41.93 12.73
C GLY A 305 -1.52 40.61 13.20
N THR A 306 -0.21 40.42 13.04
CA THR A 306 0.48 39.25 13.61
C THR A 306 0.69 39.45 15.11
N LEU A 307 0.31 38.44 15.91
CA LEU A 307 0.50 38.38 17.35
C LEU A 307 1.15 37.05 17.72
N ASP A 308 2.00 37.05 18.75
CA ASP A 308 2.62 35.84 19.27
C ASP A 308 1.98 35.47 20.61
N LEU A 309 1.54 34.22 20.72
CA LEU A 309 1.06 33.65 21.98
C LEU A 309 2.23 32.97 22.71
N SER A 310 2.62 33.55 23.84
CA SER A 310 3.49 32.92 24.83
C SER A 310 2.64 32.36 25.97
N LEU A 311 2.97 31.14 26.42
CA LEU A 311 2.28 30.45 27.51
C LEU A 311 3.16 30.53 28.76
N GLN A 312 2.62 31.10 29.84
CA GLN A 312 3.31 31.25 31.13
C GLN A 312 2.52 30.56 32.24
N ARG A 313 3.18 29.74 33.05
CA ARG A 313 2.55 29.02 34.18
C ARG A 313 2.64 29.86 35.46
N GLY A 314 1.54 30.53 35.82
CA GLY A 314 1.41 31.23 37.10
C GLY A 314 1.10 30.27 38.26
N ALA A 315 1.92 30.27 39.31
CA ALA A 315 1.85 29.29 40.40
C ALA A 315 0.58 29.35 41.28
N MET A 316 -0.26 30.36 41.14
CA MET A 316 -1.52 30.55 41.89
C MET A 316 -2.73 30.87 40.99
N VAL A 317 -2.65 30.56 39.69
CA VAL A 317 -3.70 30.88 38.71
C VAL A 317 -4.54 29.63 38.42
N THR A 318 -5.78 29.60 38.89
CA THR A 318 -6.70 28.47 38.73
C THR A 318 -7.52 28.49 37.44
N GLU A 319 -7.73 29.66 36.83
CA GLU A 319 -8.40 29.83 35.54
C GLU A 319 -7.52 30.63 34.57
N PRO A 320 -7.54 30.34 33.24
CA PRO A 320 -6.62 30.93 32.27
C PRO A 320 -6.88 32.44 32.04
N VAL A 321 -5.96 33.28 32.50
CA VAL A 321 -6.05 34.74 32.28
C VAL A 321 -5.31 35.13 30.99
N PHE A 322 -6.09 35.43 29.95
CA PHE A 322 -5.56 35.95 28.68
C PHE A 322 -5.35 37.46 28.75
N THR A 323 -4.10 37.91 28.91
CA THR A 323 -3.72 39.34 28.86
C THR A 323 -3.02 39.69 27.54
N LYS A 324 -3.34 40.86 26.97
CA LYS A 324 -2.57 41.40 25.85
C LYS A 324 -1.42 42.23 26.41
N VAL A 325 -0.26 41.62 26.57
CA VAL A 325 0.98 42.34 26.87
C VAL A 325 1.35 43.19 25.64
N ALA A 326 1.52 44.49 25.82
CA ALA A 326 2.10 45.34 24.80
C ALA A 326 3.59 44.97 24.65
N ALA A 327 4.07 44.78 23.43
CA ALA A 327 5.50 44.56 23.21
C ALA A 327 6.27 45.79 23.73
N LEU A 328 7.08 45.59 24.78
CA LEU A 328 8.01 46.59 25.26
C LEU A 328 8.95 46.94 24.11
N ARG A 329 8.80 48.15 23.57
CA ARG A 329 9.90 48.77 22.84
C ARG A 329 11.00 48.99 23.88
N LEU A 330 12.07 48.22 23.78
CA LEU A 330 13.34 48.58 24.38
C LEU A 330 13.76 49.90 23.73
N SER A 331 13.59 50.99 24.47
CA SER A 331 14.22 52.27 24.17
C SER A 331 15.68 52.15 24.59
N ASP A 332 16.59 52.18 23.61
CA ASP A 332 18.03 52.12 23.82
C ASP A 332 18.57 53.41 24.47
N GLU A 333 18.26 53.63 25.74
CA GLU A 333 18.91 54.63 26.60
C GLU A 333 19.49 53.97 27.85
N VAL A 334 20.61 53.27 27.66
CA VAL A 334 21.53 52.99 28.75
C VAL A 334 22.28 54.28 29.08
N VAL A 335 21.78 55.03 30.06
CA VAL A 335 22.54 56.08 30.75
C VAL A 335 22.75 55.63 32.19
N THR A 336 23.97 55.24 32.50
CA THR A 336 24.39 54.85 33.86
C THR A 336 24.52 56.07 34.76
N ALA A 337 23.83 56.07 35.89
CA ALA A 337 24.10 56.96 37.00
C ALA A 337 23.74 56.28 38.33
N ASP A 338 24.75 55.83 39.06
CA ASP A 338 24.94 56.12 40.48
C ASP A 338 26.37 55.69 40.90
N ALA A 339 26.79 56.10 42.11
CA ALA A 339 28.18 56.23 42.56
C ALA A 339 29.03 54.94 42.62
#